data_AF-A0A8T6RDZ7-F1
#
_entry.id   AF-A0A8T6RDZ7-F1
#
_cell.length_a   1.000
_cell.length_b   1.000
_cell.length_c   1.000
_cell.angle_alpha   90.00
_cell.angle_beta   90.00
_cell.angle_gamma   90.00
#
_symmetry.space_group_name_H-M   'P 1'
#
loop_
_entity.id
_entity.type
_entity.pdbx_description
1 polymer ?
#
loop_
_entity_poly.entity_id
_entity_poly.type
_entity_poly.pdbx_seq_one_letter_code
_entity_poly.pdbx_strand_id
1 'polypeptide(L)'
;MNGKKIDWKEIKQKMKELVKLEKNENDLWVKLTMIGENDVREDEMVGKMIQSEEEIKQTLSQYINDGEPLDCEVSFMEEEKYMLIKFKEKRFVKKAYEFFKELFFGNFLKKMVEQMMKAIEESFDGLKDLF
;
A
#
# COMPACT_ATOMS: atom_id res chain seq x y z
N MET A 1 29.28 -2.95 0.66
CA MET A 1 28.30 -2.90 1.78
C MET A 1 27.83 -4.32 2.03
N ASN A 2 27.97 -4.84 3.25
CA ASN A 2 27.46 -6.18 3.60
C ASN A 2 25.94 -6.17 3.43
N GLY A 3 25.45 -6.79 2.35
CA GLY A 3 24.04 -6.90 2.04
C GLY A 3 23.33 -7.72 3.12
N LYS A 4 22.75 -7.05 4.12
CA LYS A 4 21.80 -7.67 5.02
C LYS A 4 20.63 -8.14 4.16
N LYS A 5 20.55 -9.46 3.96
CA LYS A 5 19.44 -10.12 3.27
C LYS A 5 18.16 -9.68 3.96
N ILE A 6 17.25 -9.05 3.21
CA ILE A 6 15.98 -8.57 3.77
C ILE A 6 15.21 -9.76 4.35
N ASP A 7 14.90 -9.73 5.64
CA ASP A 7 14.02 -10.71 6.27
C ASP A 7 12.56 -10.38 5.98
N TRP A 8 12.08 -10.89 4.85
CA TRP A 8 10.69 -10.74 4.42
C TRP A 8 9.67 -11.36 5.37
N LYS A 9 10.05 -12.36 6.19
CA LYS A 9 9.13 -12.94 7.16
C LYS A 9 8.89 -11.97 8.31
N GLU A 10 9.97 -11.38 8.83
CA GLU A 10 9.89 -10.38 9.90
C GLU A 10 9.10 -9.14 9.46
N ILE A 11 9.37 -8.62 8.26
CA ILE A 11 8.63 -7.45 7.72
C ILE A 11 7.14 -7.75 7.59
N LYS A 12 6.77 -8.89 7.00
CA LYS A 12 5.35 -9.26 6.86
C LYS A 12 4.67 -9.48 8.20
N GLN A 13 5.40 -10.00 9.18
CA GLN A 13 4.87 -10.19 10.53
C GLN A 13 4.60 -8.84 11.20
N LYS A 14 5.55 -7.90 11.15
CA LYS A 14 5.35 -6.53 11.64
C LYS A 14 4.18 -5.83 10.92
N MET A 15 4.05 -5.98 9.61
CA MET A 15 2.93 -5.40 8.86
C MET A 15 1.57 -5.95 9.31
N LYS A 16 1.48 -7.24 9.67
CA LYS A 16 0.25 -7.82 10.25
C LYS A 16 -0.07 -7.30 11.64
N GLU A 17 0.95 -6.94 12.41
CA GLU A 17 0.80 -6.36 13.75
C GLU A 17 0.44 -4.87 13.67
N LEU A 18 0.84 -4.18 12.60
CA LEU A 18 0.66 -2.74 12.42
C LEU A 18 -0.58 -2.37 11.60
N VAL A 19 -1.12 -3.28 10.78
CA VAL A 19 -2.23 -2.97 9.86
C VAL A 19 -3.40 -3.94 10.06
N LYS A 20 -4.57 -3.40 10.39
CA LYS A 20 -5.85 -4.09 10.32
C LYS A 20 -6.54 -3.75 9.01
N LEU A 21 -6.94 -4.78 8.26
CA LEU A 21 -7.70 -4.61 7.03
C LEU A 21 -9.07 -5.26 7.16
N GLU A 22 -10.12 -4.46 7.00
CA GLU A 22 -11.52 -4.88 7.13
C GLU A 22 -12.30 -4.47 5.88
N LYS A 23 -13.39 -5.19 5.59
CA LYS A 23 -14.35 -4.80 4.56
C LYS A 23 -15.78 -5.11 4.99
N ASN A 24 -16.72 -4.37 4.43
CA ASN A 24 -18.14 -4.67 4.53
C ASN A 24 -18.79 -4.49 3.15
N GLU A 25 -19.32 -5.59 2.62
CA GLU A 25 -19.91 -5.60 1.28
C GLU A 25 -21.38 -5.14 1.27
N ASN A 26 -22.02 -5.03 2.43
CA ASN A 26 -23.37 -4.50 2.56
C ASN A 26 -23.35 -2.98 2.63
N ASP A 27 -22.43 -2.43 3.42
CA ASP A 27 -22.22 -0.98 3.60
C ASP A 27 -21.17 -0.41 2.62
N LEU A 28 -20.68 -1.26 1.71
CA LEU A 28 -19.79 -0.92 0.59
C LEU A 28 -18.48 -0.21 0.97
N TRP A 29 -17.76 -0.71 1.98
CA TRP A 29 -16.51 -0.08 2.43
C TRP A 29 -15.34 -1.04 2.61
N VAL A 30 -14.12 -0.47 2.52
CA VAL A 30 -12.85 -1.07 2.96
C VAL A 30 -12.22 -0.14 4.00
N LYS A 31 -11.84 -0.68 5.16
CA LYS A 31 -11.22 0.06 6.26
C LYS A 31 -9.81 -0.47 6.48
N LEU A 32 -8.85 0.44 6.49
CA LEU A 32 -7.46 0.17 6.83
C LEU A 32 -7.14 0.92 8.11
N THR A 33 -6.87 0.20 9.19
CA THR A 33 -6.55 0.78 10.51
C THR A 33 -5.10 0.51 10.85
N MET A 34 -4.37 1.53 11.26
CA MET A 34 -3.01 1.38 11.76
C MET A 34 -3.07 1.14 13.27
N ILE A 35 -2.60 -0.03 13.70
CA ILE A 35 -2.67 -0.50 15.09
C ILE A 35 -1.39 -0.14 15.87
N GLY A 36 -0.35 0.37 15.19
CA GLY A 36 0.93 0.73 15.79
C GLY A 36 0.90 2.00 16.66
N GLU A 37 1.76 2.04 17.67
CA GLU A 37 1.97 3.23 18.52
C GLU A 37 2.51 4.43 17.73
N ASN A 38 3.32 4.18 16.70
CA ASN A 38 3.85 5.23 15.83
C ASN A 38 2.80 5.74 14.85
N ASP A 39 2.77 7.05 14.63
CA ASP A 39 1.97 7.64 13.56
C ASP A 39 2.62 7.28 12.22
N VAL A 40 1.91 6.55 11.39
CA VAL A 40 2.49 5.95 10.18
C VAL A 40 2.74 7.00 9.09
N ARG A 41 2.20 8.21 9.27
CA ARG A 41 2.56 9.38 8.47
C ARG A 41 3.92 9.97 8.85
N GLU A 42 4.38 9.76 10.08
CA GLU A 42 5.74 10.13 10.49
C GLU A 42 6.78 9.14 9.95
N ASP A 43 6.35 7.91 9.61
CA ASP A 43 7.19 6.98 8.87
C ASP A 43 7.29 7.43 7.41
N GLU A 44 8.43 8.02 7.04
CA GLU A 44 8.70 8.57 5.70
C GLU A 44 8.39 7.62 4.56
N MET A 45 8.43 6.30 4.78
CA MET A 45 8.21 5.31 3.73
C MET A 45 6.73 5.02 3.50
N VAL A 46 5.91 5.03 4.56
CA VAL A 46 4.48 4.72 4.47
C VAL A 46 3.65 5.99 4.34
N GLY A 47 4.02 7.08 5.02
CA GLY A 47 3.43 8.39 4.85
C GLY A 47 3.51 8.88 3.40
N LYS A 48 4.59 8.56 2.68
CA LYS A 48 4.75 8.86 1.24
C LYS A 48 3.89 8.00 0.32
N MET A 49 3.38 6.85 0.76
CA MET A 49 2.46 6.02 -0.04
C MET A 49 0.98 6.41 0.13
N ILE A 50 0.67 7.25 1.12
CA ILE A 50 -0.69 7.65 1.52
C ILE A 50 -0.71 9.19 1.67
N GLN A 51 -0.28 9.94 0.64
CA GLN A 51 -0.13 11.40 0.76
C GLN A 51 -1.42 12.18 0.49
N SER A 52 -2.34 11.65 -0.31
CA SER A 52 -3.62 12.32 -0.58
C SER A 52 -4.76 11.37 -0.92
N GLU A 53 -6.00 11.83 -0.70
CA GLU A 53 -7.21 11.16 -1.20
C GLU A 53 -7.13 10.91 -2.71
N GLU A 54 -6.66 11.88 -3.49
CA GLU A 54 -6.59 11.80 -4.96
C GLU A 54 -5.64 10.71 -5.44
N GLU A 55 -4.46 10.59 -4.83
CA GLU A 55 -3.49 9.54 -5.16
C GLU A 55 -4.04 8.14 -4.89
N ILE A 56 -4.79 7.98 -3.81
CA ILE A 56 -5.41 6.70 -3.47
C ILE A 56 -6.51 6.37 -4.47
N LYS A 57 -7.34 7.34 -4.85
CA LYS A 57 -8.34 7.16 -5.91
C LYS A 57 -7.69 6.80 -7.24
N GLN A 58 -6.61 7.47 -7.62
CA GLN A 58 -5.89 7.20 -8.86
C GLN A 58 -5.25 5.82 -8.85
N THR A 59 -4.58 5.45 -7.76
CA THR A 59 -4.00 4.12 -7.58
C THR A 59 -5.09 3.05 -7.69
N LEU A 60 -6.17 3.18 -6.93
CA LEU A 60 -7.27 2.22 -6.99
C LEU A 60 -7.87 2.15 -8.40
N SER A 61 -8.11 3.28 -9.05
CA SER A 61 -8.60 3.34 -10.43
C SER A 61 -7.72 2.52 -11.38
N GLN A 62 -6.39 2.69 -11.32
CA GLN A 62 -5.45 1.92 -12.14
C GLN A 62 -5.51 0.41 -11.88
N TYR A 63 -5.60 0.00 -10.61
CA TYR A 63 -5.51 -1.41 -10.23
C TYR A 63 -6.85 -2.17 -10.26
N ILE A 64 -7.97 -1.48 -10.06
CA ILE A 64 -9.27 -2.14 -9.85
C ILE A 64 -10.33 -1.75 -10.89
N ASN A 65 -10.10 -0.67 -11.64
CA ASN A 65 -11.02 -0.14 -12.63
C ASN A 65 -10.33 0.15 -13.98
N ASP A 66 -9.23 -0.53 -14.27
CA ASP A 66 -8.51 -0.46 -15.56
C ASP A 66 -8.15 0.98 -16.00
N GLY A 67 -7.92 1.88 -15.03
CA GLY A 67 -7.59 3.28 -15.26
C GLY A 67 -8.79 4.20 -15.46
N GLU A 68 -10.02 3.68 -15.46
CA GLU A 68 -11.23 4.51 -15.50
C GLU A 68 -11.50 5.16 -14.13
N PRO A 69 -12.04 6.39 -14.10
CA PRO A 69 -12.35 7.09 -12.85
C PRO A 69 -13.18 6.24 -11.90
N LEU A 70 -12.73 6.16 -10.64
CA LEU A 70 -13.37 5.36 -9.61
C LEU A 70 -14.19 6.25 -8.70
N ASP A 71 -15.51 6.07 -8.74
CA ASP A 71 -16.45 6.79 -7.88
C ASP A 71 -16.42 6.20 -6.46
N CYS A 72 -15.53 6.76 -5.65
CA CYS A 72 -15.33 6.41 -4.26
C CYS A 72 -15.04 7.64 -3.39
N GLU A 73 -15.31 7.51 -2.11
CA GLU A 73 -15.01 8.50 -1.08
C GLU A 73 -13.90 7.94 -0.19
N VAL A 74 -12.84 8.72 0.03
CA VAL A 74 -11.75 8.35 0.93
C VAL A 74 -11.79 9.28 2.12
N SER A 75 -11.90 8.73 3.32
CA SER A 75 -11.87 9.48 4.57
C SER A 75 -10.68 9.05 5.41
N PHE A 76 -9.94 10.02 5.95
CA PHE A 76 -8.88 9.78 6.91
C PHE A 76 -9.31 10.26 8.28
N MET A 77 -9.18 9.40 9.28
CA MET A 77 -9.53 9.69 10.66
C MET A 77 -8.26 9.54 11.48
N GLU A 78 -7.61 10.66 11.73
CA GLU A 78 -6.27 10.73 12.34
C GLU A 78 -6.28 10.21 13.78
N GLU A 79 -7.27 10.62 14.57
CA GLU A 79 -7.41 10.18 15.98
C GLU A 79 -7.58 8.66 16.10
N GLU A 80 -8.37 8.06 15.22
CA GLU A 80 -8.61 6.61 15.20
C GLU A 80 -7.63 5.85 14.28
N LYS A 81 -6.62 6.55 13.73
CA LYS A 81 -5.58 6.03 12.84
C LYS A 81 -6.12 5.12 11.73
N TYR A 82 -7.19 5.52 11.05
CA TYR A 82 -7.74 4.73 9.94
C TYR A 82 -8.00 5.53 8.68
N MET A 83 -7.93 4.81 7.57
CA MET A 83 -8.45 5.19 6.28
C MET A 83 -9.70 4.35 5.98
N LEU A 84 -10.77 5.01 5.57
CA LEU A 84 -12.00 4.36 5.12
C LEU A 84 -12.26 4.73 3.66
N ILE A 85 -12.48 3.72 2.83
CA ILE A 85 -12.81 3.90 1.42
C ILE A 85 -14.21 3.34 1.19
N LYS A 86 -15.13 4.21 0.80
CA LYS A 86 -16.52 3.85 0.46
C LYS A 86 -16.71 3.83 -1.04
N PHE A 87 -17.44 2.84 -1.52
CA PHE A 87 -17.71 2.62 -2.94
C PHE A 87 -19.21 2.67 -3.22
N LYS A 88 -19.58 2.93 -4.48
CA LYS A 88 -20.96 2.79 -4.94
C LYS A 88 -21.32 1.37 -5.39
N GLU A 89 -20.32 0.54 -5.68
CA GLU A 89 -20.54 -0.82 -6.17
C GLU A 89 -19.76 -1.87 -5.38
N LYS A 90 -20.45 -2.97 -5.07
CA LYS A 90 -19.91 -4.12 -4.33
C LYS A 90 -18.69 -4.75 -4.99
N ARG A 91 -18.60 -4.74 -6.34
CA ARG A 91 -17.45 -5.28 -7.07
C ARG A 91 -16.14 -4.57 -6.70
N PHE A 92 -16.20 -3.25 -6.48
CA PHE A 92 -15.01 -2.46 -6.14
C PHE A 92 -14.54 -2.69 -4.72
N VAL A 93 -15.47 -2.90 -3.77
CA VAL A 93 -15.14 -3.29 -2.38
C VAL A 93 -14.27 -4.54 -2.37
N LYS A 94 -14.67 -5.57 -3.12
CA LYS A 94 -13.93 -6.84 -3.19
C LYS A 94 -12.56 -6.65 -3.83
N LYS A 95 -12.48 -5.96 -4.97
CA LYS A 95 -11.20 -5.72 -5.65
C LYS A 95 -10.24 -4.87 -4.81
N ALA A 96 -10.73 -3.79 -4.20
CA ALA A 96 -9.92 -2.93 -3.33
C ALA A 96 -9.42 -3.70 -2.10
N TYR A 97 -10.26 -4.52 -1.48
CA TYR A 97 -9.85 -5.37 -0.36
C TYR A 97 -8.74 -6.36 -0.76
N GLU A 98 -8.88 -7.05 -1.89
CA GLU A 98 -7.84 -7.98 -2.36
C GLU A 98 -6.55 -7.23 -2.74
N PHE A 99 -6.64 -6.04 -3.32
CA PHE A 99 -5.49 -5.18 -3.59
C PHE A 99 -4.72 -4.87 -2.30
N PHE A 100 -5.39 -4.32 -1.28
CA PHE A 100 -4.71 -3.98 -0.02
C PHE A 100 -4.21 -5.22 0.71
N LYS A 101 -4.97 -6.32 0.68
CA LYS A 101 -4.54 -7.58 1.27
C LYS A 101 -3.25 -8.10 0.62
N GLU A 102 -3.15 -8.03 -0.71
CA GLU A 102 -1.95 -8.44 -1.44
C GLU A 102 -0.78 -7.46 -1.26
N LEU A 103 -1.07 -6.16 -1.13
CA LEU A 103 -0.09 -5.12 -0.82
C LEU A 103 0.55 -5.34 0.56
N PHE A 104 -0.25 -5.48 1.62
CA PHE A 104 0.25 -5.54 3.01
C PHE A 104 0.65 -6.95 3.46
N PHE A 105 -0.05 -7.98 2.99
CA PHE A 105 0.12 -9.36 3.48
C PHE A 105 0.56 -10.35 2.40
N GLY A 106 0.49 -9.96 1.13
CA GLY A 106 0.86 -10.76 -0.03
C GLY A 106 2.33 -10.62 -0.41
N ASN A 107 2.64 -10.84 -1.69
CA ASN A 107 3.99 -10.73 -2.23
C ASN A 107 4.21 -9.44 -3.02
N PHE A 108 3.20 -8.59 -3.16
CA PHE A 108 3.28 -7.40 -4.00
C PHE A 108 4.32 -6.39 -3.50
N LEU A 109 4.32 -6.07 -2.20
CA LEU A 109 5.35 -5.21 -1.60
C LEU A 109 6.76 -5.77 -1.81
N LYS A 110 6.93 -7.09 -1.65
CA LYS A 110 8.20 -7.78 -1.90
C LYS A 110 8.65 -7.58 -3.35
N LYS A 111 7.75 -7.80 -4.31
CA LYS A 111 8.05 -7.63 -5.75
C LYS A 111 8.40 -6.18 -6.10
N MET A 112 7.68 -5.21 -5.55
CA MET A 112 7.99 -3.78 -5.75
C MET A 112 9.40 -3.44 -5.25
N VAL A 113 9.75 -3.83 -4.03
CA VAL A 113 11.07 -3.56 -3.45
C VAL A 113 12.17 -4.29 -4.23
N GLU A 114 11.94 -5.54 -4.62
CA GLU A 114 12.90 -6.29 -5.46
C GLU A 114 13.11 -5.61 -6.83
N GLN A 115 12.05 -5.07 -7.45
CA GLN A 115 12.16 -4.31 -8.69
C GLN A 115 12.90 -2.98 -8.51
N MET A 116 12.63 -2.25 -7.42
CA MET A 116 13.35 -1.01 -7.12
C MET A 116 14.84 -1.27 -6.86
N MET A 117 15.17 -2.33 -6.11
CA MET A 117 16.57 -2.72 -5.89
C MET A 117 17.28 -3.08 -7.19
N LYS A 118 16.63 -3.84 -8.09
CA LYS A 118 17.17 -4.13 -9.41
C LYS A 118 17.40 -2.87 -10.26
N ALA A 119 16.44 -1.95 -10.29
CA ALA A 119 16.57 -0.70 -11.02
C ALA A 119 17.72 0.17 -10.48
N ILE A 120 17.94 0.17 -9.16
CA ILE A 120 19.08 0.84 -8.53
C ILE A 120 20.39 0.16 -8.91
N GLU A 121 20.47 -1.18 -8.85
CA GLU A 121 21.65 -1.95 -9.26
C GLU A 121 22.02 -1.71 -10.73
N GLU A 122 21.03 -1.77 -11.63
CA GLU A 122 21.19 -1.48 -13.07
C GLU A 122 21.67 -0.03 -13.32
N SER A 123 21.15 0.94 -12.54
CA SER A 123 21.59 2.34 -12.64
C SER A 123 23.00 2.55 -12.11
N PHE A 124 23.43 1.80 -11.10
CA PHE A 124 24.78 1.87 -10.53
C PHE A 124 25.82 1.15 -11.41
N ASP A 125 25.47 0.04 -12.05
CA ASP A 125 26.35 -0.65 -13.00
C ASP A 125 26.51 0.16 -14.30
N GLY A 126 25.45 0.81 -14.80
CA GLY A 126 25.56 1.75 -15.93
C GLY A 126 26.43 2.97 -15.65
N LEU A 127 26.68 3.31 -14.38
CA LEU A 127 27.57 4.39 -13.95
C LEU A 127 29.05 3.94 -13.88
N LYS A 128 29.32 2.63 -13.76
CA LYS A 128 30.70 2.07 -13.82
C LYS A 128 31.24 1.99 -15.23
N ASP A 129 30.40 1.85 -16.25
CA ASP A 129 30.82 1.82 -17.65
C ASP A 129 31.18 3.23 -18.21
N LEU A 130 30.96 4.27 -17.41
CA LEU A 130 31.24 5.69 -17.74
C LEU A 130 32.53 6.23 -17.10
N PHE A 131 33.29 5.41 -16.36
CA PHE A 131 34.58 5.72 -15.73
C PHE A 131 35.61 4.63 -15.99
#